data_AF-A0A3B0SKY3-F1
#
_entry.id   AF-A0A3B0SKY3-F1
#
_cell.length_a   1.000
_cell.length_b   1.000
_cell.length_c   1.000
_cell.angle_alpha   90.00
_cell.angle_beta   90.00
_cell.angle_gamma   90.00
#
_symmetry.space_group_name_H-M   'P 1'
#
loop_
_entity.id
_entity.type
_entity.pdbx_description
1 polymer ?
#
loop_
_entity_poly.entity_id
_entity_poly.type
_entity_poly.pdbx_seq_one_letter_code
_entity_poly.pdbx_strand_id
1 'polypeptide(L)'
;MKHLEQIERRFSTEENGLSRLEALGLVAFVVSLLAMIPAVREFTVNTIGLVFDQIDEETGEINDFSTAMRGFFVVIGSIIVFIGSGWMLLWTNVGKRLAFLLVGAATFGWLTINGILFIVYAPRGIRPVDLEGLNAIQVR
;
A
#
# COMPACT_ATOMS: atom_id res chain seq x y z
N MET A 1 -28.07 9.88 44.13
CA MET A 1 -26.62 9.84 44.45
C MET A 1 -25.88 8.72 43.73
N LYS A 2 -26.29 7.45 43.79
CA LYS A 2 -25.61 6.33 43.08
C LYS A 2 -25.50 6.47 41.54
N HIS A 3 -26.43 7.18 40.90
CA HIS A 3 -26.35 7.43 39.46
C HIS A 3 -25.27 8.45 39.06
N LEU A 4 -24.88 9.34 39.96
CA LEU A 4 -23.85 10.35 39.67
C LEU A 4 -22.45 9.71 39.72
N GLU A 5 -22.20 8.84 40.70
CA GLU A 5 -20.95 8.05 40.75
C GLU A 5 -20.76 7.12 39.54
N GLN A 6 -21.85 6.58 38.98
CA GLN A 6 -21.77 5.76 37.77
C GLN A 6 -21.42 6.57 36.51
N ILE A 7 -21.85 7.84 36.45
CA ILE A 7 -21.53 8.73 35.33
C ILE A 7 -20.07 9.18 35.46
N GLU A 8 -19.64 9.54 36.66
CA GLU A 8 -18.26 9.99 36.95
C GLU A 8 -17.23 8.87 36.71
N ARG A 9 -17.54 7.61 37.05
CA ARG A 9 -16.67 6.46 36.70
C ARG A 9 -16.57 6.19 35.20
N ARG A 10 -17.62 6.48 34.42
CA ARG A 10 -17.55 6.35 32.94
C ARG A 10 -16.64 7.42 32.35
N PHE A 11 -16.75 8.66 32.81
CA PHE A 11 -15.87 9.75 32.37
C PHE A 11 -14.40 9.54 32.80
N SER A 12 -14.16 9.07 34.02
CA SER A 12 -12.80 8.80 34.52
C SER A 12 -12.09 7.64 33.81
N THR A 13 -12.84 6.68 33.22
CA THR A 13 -12.25 5.57 32.45
C THR A 13 -11.82 6.02 31.05
N GLU A 14 -12.39 7.11 30.52
CA GLU A 14 -12.03 7.69 29.21
C GLU A 14 -10.84 8.66 29.27
N GLU A 15 -10.42 9.07 30.47
CA GLU A 15 -9.27 9.99 30.66
C GLU A 15 -7.90 9.27 30.72
N ASN A 16 -7.88 7.94 30.73
CA ASN A 16 -6.65 7.16 30.83
C ASN A 16 -6.13 6.69 29.46
N GLY A 17 -5.20 7.47 28.92
CA GLY A 17 -4.11 6.98 28.07
C GLY A 17 -4.47 6.66 26.63
N LEU A 18 -3.90 7.45 25.72
CA LEU A 18 -3.80 7.27 24.26
C LEU A 18 -4.37 5.93 23.76
N SER A 19 -5.51 5.98 23.06
CA SER A 19 -6.15 4.79 22.51
C SER A 19 -5.15 4.00 21.65
N ARG A 20 -5.22 2.67 21.66
CA ARG A 20 -4.29 1.82 20.87
C ARG A 20 -4.25 2.20 19.38
N LEU A 21 -5.36 2.73 18.85
CA LEU A 21 -5.45 3.26 17.49
C LEU A 21 -4.78 4.62 17.32
N GLU A 22 -4.87 5.50 18.32
CA GLU A 22 -4.17 6.79 18.32
C GLU A 22 -2.67 6.59 18.44
N ALA A 23 -2.23 5.62 19.25
CA ALA A 23 -0.82 5.23 19.33
C ALA A 23 -0.29 4.72 17.97
N LEU A 24 -1.04 3.83 17.30
CA LEU A 24 -0.67 3.35 15.97
C LEU A 24 -0.69 4.46 14.92
N GLY A 25 -1.69 5.35 14.97
CA GLY A 25 -1.79 6.51 14.09
C GLY A 25 -0.64 7.50 14.29
N LEU A 26 -0.27 7.77 15.54
CA LEU A 26 0.88 8.60 15.90
C LEU A 26 2.17 7.98 15.40
N VAL A 27 2.37 6.67 15.61
CA VAL A 27 3.55 5.95 15.11
C VAL A 27 3.61 6.01 13.58
N ALA A 28 2.51 5.74 12.88
CA ALA A 28 2.46 5.83 11.42
C ALA A 28 2.75 7.25 10.92
N PHE A 29 2.23 8.27 11.61
CA PHE A 29 2.49 9.66 11.29
C PHE A 29 3.98 10.02 11.48
N VAL A 30 4.58 9.63 12.60
CA VAL A 30 6.01 9.86 12.85
C VAL A 30 6.86 9.13 11.81
N VAL A 31 6.55 7.89 11.47
CA VAL A 31 7.25 7.13 10.42
C VAL A 31 7.11 7.82 9.06
N SER A 32 5.93 8.35 8.72
CA SER A 32 5.72 9.11 7.49
C SER A 32 6.56 10.38 7.43
N LEU A 33 6.70 11.11 8.55
CA LEU A 33 7.58 12.26 8.63
C LEU A 33 9.05 11.88 8.49
N LEU A 34 9.48 10.81 9.16
CA LEU A 34 10.83 10.29 9.04
C LEU A 34 11.15 9.88 7.59
N ALA A 35 10.19 9.31 6.86
CA ALA A 35 10.36 8.93 5.45
C ALA A 35 10.59 10.14 4.51
N MET A 36 10.23 11.36 4.90
CA MET A 36 10.54 12.57 4.13
C MET A 36 12.01 12.99 4.23
N ILE A 37 12.71 12.57 5.29
CA ILE A 37 14.13 12.89 5.47
C ILE A 37 14.95 12.08 4.46
N PRO A 38 15.73 12.72 3.56
CA PRO A 38 16.51 12.01 2.53
C PRO A 38 17.42 10.92 3.10
N ALA A 39 18.12 11.21 4.21
CA ALA A 39 19.01 10.25 4.87
C ALA A 39 18.28 8.99 5.38
N VAL A 40 17.09 9.14 5.97
CA VAL A 40 16.30 8.01 6.47
C VAL A 40 15.79 7.16 5.30
N ARG A 41 15.31 7.82 4.25
CA ARG A 41 14.84 7.15 3.03
C ARG A 41 15.97 6.38 2.34
N GLU A 42 17.14 6.99 2.16
CA GLU A 42 18.30 6.35 1.54
C GLU A 42 18.79 5.17 2.36
N PHE A 43 18.91 5.32 3.68
CA PHE A 43 19.23 4.23 4.59
C PHE A 43 18.24 3.06 4.48
N THR A 44 16.94 3.37 4.44
CA THR A 44 15.87 2.37 4.33
C THR A 44 15.95 1.63 2.99
N VAL A 45 16.07 2.36 1.89
CA VAL A 45 16.19 1.78 0.54
C VAL A 45 17.44 0.92 0.43
N ASN A 46 18.58 1.37 0.95
CA ASN A 46 19.81 0.59 0.94
C ASN A 46 19.68 -0.71 1.76
N THR A 47 19.06 -0.64 2.93
CA THR A 47 18.81 -1.82 3.78
C THR A 47 17.89 -2.83 3.09
N ILE A 48 16.87 -2.36 2.38
CA ILE A 48 15.97 -3.21 1.57
C ILE A 48 16.75 -3.79 0.38
N GLY A 49 17.57 -2.98 -0.30
CA GLY A 49 18.38 -3.38 -1.45
C GLY A 49 19.33 -4.55 -1.16
N LEU A 50 19.85 -4.67 0.07
CA LEU A 50 20.69 -5.81 0.48
C LEU A 50 20.00 -7.18 0.31
N VAL A 51 18.68 -7.21 0.39
CA VAL A 51 17.87 -8.44 0.28
C VAL A 51 17.21 -8.54 -1.09
N PHE A 52 16.74 -7.43 -1.65
CA PHE A 52 15.90 -7.41 -2.85
C PHE A 52 16.58 -6.91 -4.13
N ASP A 53 17.82 -6.43 -4.08
CA ASP A 53 18.60 -5.98 -5.26
C ASP A 53 19.90 -6.77 -5.42
N GLN A 54 19.89 -8.05 -5.02
CA GLN A 54 21.02 -8.93 -5.31
C GLN A 54 21.06 -9.24 -6.82
N ILE A 55 22.13 -8.80 -7.48
CA ILE A 55 22.42 -9.01 -8.90
C ILE A 55 23.54 -10.04 -8.99
N ASP A 56 23.42 -11.00 -9.91
CA ASP A 56 24.45 -11.99 -10.17
C ASP A 56 25.55 -11.40 -11.07
N GLU A 57 26.81 -11.53 -10.66
CA GLU A 57 27.98 -10.88 -11.27
C GLU A 57 28.32 -11.47 -12.65
N GLU A 58 27.89 -12.71 -12.94
CA GLU A 58 28.14 -13.38 -14.23
C GLU A 58 27.12 -13.04 -15.32
N THR A 59 25.87 -12.76 -14.97
CA THR A 59 24.76 -12.59 -15.94
C THR A 59 24.21 -11.18 -15.99
N GLY A 60 24.46 -10.34 -14.96
CA GLY A 60 23.89 -9.00 -14.85
C GLY A 60 22.38 -8.97 -14.59
N GLU A 61 21.78 -10.13 -14.35
CA GLU A 61 20.35 -10.30 -14.07
C GLU A 61 20.09 -10.34 -12.55
N ILE A 62 18.85 -10.07 -12.15
CA ILE A 62 18.43 -10.16 -10.74
C ILE A 62 18.50 -11.63 -10.31
N ASN A 63 19.20 -11.91 -9.21
CA ASN A 63 19.38 -13.27 -8.69
C ASN A 63 18.02 -13.94 -8.39
N ASP A 64 17.90 -15.23 -8.67
CA ASP A 64 16.75 -16.08 -8.34
C ASP A 64 16.29 -15.92 -6.89
N PHE A 65 17.23 -15.76 -5.94
CA PHE A 65 16.91 -15.49 -4.54
C PHE A 65 16.16 -14.17 -4.34
N SER A 66 16.64 -13.10 -4.97
CA SER A 66 16.02 -11.77 -4.92
C SER A 66 14.62 -11.81 -5.53
N THR A 67 14.48 -12.45 -6.70
CA THR A 67 13.19 -12.64 -7.37
C THR A 67 12.20 -13.43 -6.50
N ALA A 68 12.63 -14.52 -5.88
CA ALA A 68 11.80 -15.30 -4.96
C ALA A 68 11.39 -14.47 -3.73
N MET A 69 12.30 -13.70 -3.15
CA MET A 69 12.04 -12.91 -1.96
C MET A 69 11.04 -11.78 -2.23
N ARG A 70 11.14 -11.12 -3.39
CA ARG A 70 10.12 -10.16 -3.87
C ARG A 70 8.74 -10.80 -3.93
N GLY A 71 8.65 -12.03 -4.46
CA GLY A 71 7.41 -12.81 -4.50
C GLY A 71 6.83 -13.09 -3.12
N PHE A 72 7.64 -13.61 -2.18
CA PHE A 72 7.20 -13.87 -0.81
C PHE A 72 6.74 -12.59 -0.09
N PHE A 73 7.46 -11.49 -0.28
CA PHE A 73 7.11 -10.21 0.33
C PHE A 73 5.75 -9.70 -0.14
N VAL A 74 5.45 -9.81 -1.44
CA VAL A 74 4.13 -9.43 -1.99
C VAL A 74 3.02 -10.30 -1.41
N VAL A 75 3.24 -11.61 -1.27
CA VAL A 75 2.24 -12.53 -0.69
C VAL A 75 1.99 -12.20 0.78
N ILE A 76 3.04 -12.07 1.59
CA ILE A 76 2.92 -11.77 3.03
C ILE A 76 2.29 -10.39 3.23
N GLY A 77 2.72 -9.38 2.48
CA GLY A 77 2.12 -8.04 2.50
C GLY A 77 0.63 -8.08 2.17
N SER A 78 0.25 -8.85 1.15
CA SER A 78 -1.16 -9.03 0.77
C SER A 78 -1.99 -9.69 1.87
N ILE A 79 -1.45 -10.70 2.56
CA ILE A 79 -2.11 -11.36 3.70
C ILE A 79 -2.33 -10.36 4.84
N ILE A 80 -1.30 -9.57 5.19
CA ILE A 80 -1.38 -8.57 6.26
C ILE A 80 -2.42 -7.51 5.92
N VAL A 81 -2.41 -6.98 4.69
CA VAL A 81 -3.40 -5.99 4.25
C VAL A 81 -4.82 -6.58 4.26
N PHE A 82 -4.98 -7.82 3.82
CA PHE A 82 -6.27 -8.51 3.82
C PHE A 82 -6.82 -8.67 5.25
N ILE A 83 -6.01 -9.20 6.18
CA ILE A 83 -6.41 -9.36 7.59
C ILE A 83 -6.65 -8.00 8.24
N GLY A 84 -5.77 -7.03 8.02
CA GLY A 84 -5.87 -5.68 8.56
C GLY A 84 -7.13 -4.96 8.09
N SER A 85 -7.50 -5.10 6.82
CA SER A 85 -8.76 -4.56 6.29
C SER A 85 -9.98 -5.20 6.96
N GLY A 86 -9.99 -6.53 7.12
CA GLY A 86 -11.05 -7.24 7.83
C GLY A 86 -11.16 -6.79 9.29
N TRP A 87 -10.03 -6.63 9.98
CA TRP A 87 -9.97 -6.14 11.36
C TRP A 87 -10.52 -4.71 11.48
N MET A 88 -10.10 -3.80 10.59
CA MET A 88 -10.55 -2.40 10.62
C MET A 88 -12.07 -2.27 10.40
N LEU A 89 -12.64 -3.12 9.53
CA LEU A 89 -14.08 -3.18 9.29
C LEU A 89 -14.87 -3.74 10.47
N LEU A 90 -14.33 -4.73 11.18
CA LEU A 90 -14.98 -5.33 12.35
C LEU A 90 -14.89 -4.43 13.59
N TRP A 91 -13.89 -3.55 13.65
CA TRP A 91 -13.62 -2.73 14.84
C TRP A 91 -14.22 -1.32 14.77
N THR A 92 -14.62 -0.87 13.58
CA THR A 92 -15.40 0.37 13.43
C THR A 92 -16.89 0.05 13.55
N ASN A 93 -17.69 0.94 14.16
CA ASN A 93 -19.16 0.78 14.25
C ASN A 93 -19.86 1.06 12.89
N VAL A 94 -19.12 0.85 11.81
CA VAL A 94 -19.48 1.00 10.42
C VAL A 94 -20.22 -0.27 10.05
N GLY A 95 -21.55 -0.24 10.14
CA GLY A 95 -22.38 -1.42 9.90
C GLY A 95 -22.06 -2.11 8.56
N LYS A 96 -22.39 -3.41 8.44
CA LYS A 96 -22.07 -4.28 7.29
C LYS A 96 -22.28 -3.65 5.90
N ARG A 97 -23.25 -2.74 5.75
CA ARG A 97 -23.54 -2.03 4.49
C ARG A 97 -22.54 -0.89 4.18
N LEU A 98 -22.11 -0.14 5.19
CA LEU A 98 -21.17 0.98 5.02
C LEU A 98 -19.74 0.46 4.79
N ALA A 99 -19.39 -0.67 5.42
CA ALA A 99 -18.13 -1.38 5.20
C ALA A 99 -17.94 -1.79 3.73
N PHE A 100 -19.00 -2.36 3.13
CA PHE A 100 -19.00 -2.75 1.71
C PHE A 100 -18.82 -1.54 0.79
N LEU A 101 -19.52 -0.43 1.06
CA LEU A 101 -19.39 0.80 0.30
C LEU A 101 -17.98 1.40 0.40
N LEU A 102 -17.35 1.34 1.58
CA LEU A 102 -16.02 1.88 1.81
C LEU A 102 -14.94 1.07 1.09
N VAL A 103 -14.97 -0.26 1.20
CA VAL A 103 -14.04 -1.14 0.46
C VAL A 103 -14.26 -1.05 -1.04
N GLY A 104 -15.53 -1.02 -1.47
CA GLY A 104 -15.90 -0.83 -2.87
C GLY A 104 -15.36 0.48 -3.42
N ALA A 105 -15.53 1.60 -2.71
CA ALA A 105 -15.01 2.90 -3.10
C ALA A 105 -13.47 2.93 -3.14
N ALA A 106 -12.79 2.33 -2.16
CA ALA A 106 -11.34 2.23 -2.15
C ALA A 106 -10.81 1.40 -3.34
N THR A 107 -11.45 0.27 -3.63
CA THR A 107 -11.07 -0.61 -4.75
C THR A 107 -11.33 0.06 -6.10
N PHE A 108 -12.48 0.74 -6.25
CA PHE A 108 -12.79 1.51 -7.45
C PHE A 108 -11.83 2.68 -7.65
N GLY A 109 -11.49 3.41 -6.58
CA GLY A 109 -10.51 4.49 -6.61
C GLY A 109 -9.14 3.98 -7.05
N TRP A 110 -8.69 2.86 -6.47
CA TRP A 110 -7.45 2.21 -6.84
C TRP A 110 -7.41 1.79 -8.32
N LEU A 111 -8.47 1.14 -8.81
CA LEU A 111 -8.57 0.74 -10.22
C LEU A 111 -8.60 1.94 -11.16
N THR A 112 -9.30 3.01 -10.78
CA THR A 112 -9.36 4.25 -11.56
C THR A 112 -7.98 4.88 -11.70
N ILE A 113 -7.23 4.99 -10.60
CA ILE A 113 -5.87 5.54 -10.61
C ILE A 113 -4.96 4.69 -11.51
N ASN A 114 -4.99 3.37 -11.37
CA ASN A 114 -4.21 2.47 -12.22
C ASN A 114 -4.60 2.57 -13.70
N GLY A 115 -5.89 2.69 -14.00
CA GLY A 115 -6.39 2.89 -15.36
C GLY A 115 -5.91 4.21 -15.97
N ILE A 116 -5.93 5.30 -15.21
CA ILE A 116 -5.39 6.60 -15.65
C ILE A 116 -3.88 6.51 -15.85
N LEU A 117 -3.14 5.91 -14.92
CA LEU A 117 -1.69 5.71 -15.04
C LEU A 117 -1.36 4.90 -16.30
N PHE A 118 -2.14 3.86 -16.60
CA PHE A 118 -1.98 3.11 -17.83
C PHE A 118 -2.25 3.98 -19.06
N ILE A 119 -3.31 4.79 -19.10
CA ILE A 119 -3.58 5.67 -20.25
C ILE A 119 -2.44 6.70 -20.46
N VAL A 120 -1.93 7.29 -19.39
CA VAL A 120 -0.94 8.36 -19.46
C VAL A 120 0.47 7.82 -19.77
N TYR A 121 0.84 6.71 -19.14
CA TYR A 121 2.22 6.19 -19.14
C TYR A 121 2.37 4.82 -19.81
N ALA A 122 1.32 4.19 -20.33
CA ALA A 122 1.49 2.94 -21.07
C ALA A 122 2.51 3.17 -22.19
N PRO A 123 3.52 2.28 -22.31
CA PRO A 123 4.42 2.28 -23.44
C PRO A 123 3.58 2.21 -24.71
N ARG A 124 3.55 3.33 -25.44
CA ARG A 124 2.93 3.37 -26.76
C ARG A 124 3.77 2.41 -27.59
N GLY A 125 3.16 1.32 -28.06
CA GLY A 125 3.86 0.32 -28.87
C GLY A 125 4.58 0.98 -30.05
N ILE A 126 5.52 0.24 -30.64
CA ILE A 126 6.29 0.68 -31.82
C ILE A 126 5.31 1.27 -32.85
N ARG A 127 5.56 2.49 -33.31
CA ARG A 127 4.65 3.15 -34.23
C ARG A 127 4.60 2.31 -35.51
N PRO A 128 3.44 2.12 -36.15
CA PRO A 128 3.33 1.30 -37.37
C PRO A 128 4.27 1.75 -38.51
N VAL A 129 4.71 3.01 -38.49
CA VAL A 129 5.68 3.57 -39.43
C VAL A 129 7.11 3.07 -39.23
N ASP A 130 7.45 2.62 -38.02
CA ASP A 130 8.77 2.10 -37.65
C ASP A 130 8.85 0.58 -37.81
N LEU A 131 7.75 -0.07 -38.22
CA LEU A 131 7.67 -1.51 -38.50
C LEU A 131 7.79 -1.76 -40.01
N GLU A 132 8.95 -2.26 -40.44
CA GLU A 132 9.18 -2.69 -41.82
C GLU A 132 8.12 -3.72 -42.24
N GLY A 133 7.35 -3.39 -43.28
CA GLY A 133 6.29 -4.25 -43.82
C GLY A 133 4.84 -3.91 -43.42
N LEU A 134 4.60 -3.16 -42.33
CA LEU A 134 3.25 -2.70 -41.96
C LEU A 134 2.84 -1.40 -42.66
N ASN A 135 3.83 -0.64 -43.17
CA ASN A 135 3.62 0.54 -44.00
C ASN A 135 3.09 0.19 -45.41
N ALA A 136 3.22 -1.07 -45.85
CA ALA A 136 2.74 -1.54 -47.15
C ALA A 136 1.22 -1.84 -47.18
N ILE A 137 0.56 -1.96 -46.02
CA ILE A 137 -0.89 -2.17 -45.91
C ILE A 137 -1.64 -0.82 -45.83
N GLN A 138 -0.94 0.29 -45.57
CA GLN A 138 -1.50 1.64 -45.65
C GLN A 138 -1.42 2.20 -47.08
N VAL A 139 -2.07 1.54 -48.04
CA VAL A 139 -2.39 2.13 -49.34
C VAL A 139 -3.77 1.65 -49.82
N ARG A 140 -4.83 2.36 -49.39
CA ARG A 140 -5.75 3.14 -50.26
C ARG A 140 -6.90 3.72 -49.44
#